data_AF-O16119-F1
#
_entry.id   AF-O16119-F1
#
_cell.length_a   1.000
_cell.length_b   1.000
_cell.length_c   1.000
_cell.angle_alpha   90.00
_cell.angle_beta   90.00
_cell.angle_gamma   90.00
#
_symmetry.space_group_name_H-M   'P 1'
#
loop_
_entity.id
_entity.type
_entity.pdbx_description
1 polymer ?
#
loop_
_entity_poly.entity_id
_entity_poly.type
_entity_poly.pdbx_seq_one_letter_code
_entity_poly.pdbx_strand_id
1 'polypeptide(L)'
;MAFKTCGFSKKWLVIAVIVMCLCTECYCQCTGGADCTSCTGACTGCGNCPNAVTCTNSQHCVKANTCTGSTDCNTAQTCTNSKDCFEANTCTDSTNCYKATACTNSSGCPGH
;
A
#
# COMPACT_ATOMS: atom_id res chain seq x y z
N MET A 1 19.28 7.78 -27.96
CA MET A 1 18.53 6.77 -28.74
C MET A 1 17.38 7.48 -29.44
N ALA A 2 17.31 7.41 -30.77
CA ALA A 2 16.40 8.21 -31.59
C ALA A 2 14.93 7.77 -31.40
N PHE A 3 14.09 8.63 -30.83
CA PHE A 3 12.64 8.41 -30.75
C PHE A 3 12.00 8.66 -32.11
N LYS A 4 11.69 7.59 -32.82
CA LYS A 4 10.88 7.58 -34.04
C LYS A 4 9.43 7.87 -33.63
N THR A 5 8.96 9.10 -33.86
CA THR A 5 7.58 9.51 -33.61
C THR A 5 6.65 8.81 -34.61
N CYS A 6 6.07 7.67 -34.22
CA CYS A 6 4.94 7.07 -34.92
C CYS A 6 3.74 8.02 -34.81
N GLY A 7 3.15 8.41 -35.95
CA GLY A 7 2.02 9.32 -36.01
C GLY A 7 0.82 8.80 -35.23
N PHE A 8 0.56 9.40 -34.08
CA PHE A 8 -0.67 9.18 -33.31
C PHE A 8 -1.84 9.77 -34.10
N SER A 9 -2.80 8.94 -34.51
CA SER A 9 -4.07 9.43 -35.03
C SER A 9 -4.84 10.15 -33.92
N LYS A 10 -5.59 11.22 -34.23
CA LYS A 10 -6.31 12.05 -33.24
C LYS A 10 -7.18 11.23 -32.26
N LYS A 11 -7.70 10.07 -32.71
CA LYS A 11 -8.49 9.14 -31.87
C LYS A 11 -7.66 8.48 -30.76
N TRP A 12 -6.40 8.12 -31.06
CA TRP A 12 -5.50 7.51 -30.08
C TRP A 12 -5.06 8.50 -29.00
N LEU A 13 -4.93 9.79 -29.37
CA LEU A 13 -4.60 10.86 -28.41
C LEU A 13 -5.75 11.06 -27.41
N VAL A 14 -7.01 11.04 -27.86
CA VAL A 14 -8.19 11.12 -26.97
C VAL A 14 -8.24 9.94 -26.00
N ILE A 15 -8.01 8.71 -26.48
CA ILE A 15 -7.98 7.52 -25.61
C ILE A 15 -6.85 7.64 -24.57
N ALA A 16 -5.65 8.06 -24.98
CA ALA A 16 -4.52 8.23 -24.07
C ALA A 16 -4.80 9.29 -22.99
N VAL A 17 -5.45 10.42 -23.34
CA VAL A 17 -5.84 11.45 -22.38
C VAL A 17 -6.89 10.93 -21.40
N ILE A 18 -7.89 10.19 -21.87
CA ILE A 18 -8.91 9.58 -20.99
C ILE A 18 -8.28 8.59 -20.03
N VAL A 19 -7.39 7.70 -20.52
CA VAL A 19 -6.69 6.74 -19.66
C VAL A 19 -5.81 7.45 -18.64
N MET A 20 -5.05 8.47 -19.05
CA MET A 20 -4.25 9.26 -18.11
C MET A 20 -5.12 9.96 -17.06
N CYS A 21 -6.25 10.55 -17.46
CA CYS A 21 -7.20 11.19 -16.55
C CYS A 21 -7.76 10.19 -15.51
N LEU A 22 -8.20 9.02 -15.97
CA LEU A 22 -8.69 7.94 -15.11
C LEU A 22 -7.59 7.42 -14.17
N CYS A 23 -6.36 7.30 -14.64
CA CYS A 23 -5.23 6.94 -13.78
C CYS A 23 -5.02 8.00 -12.70
N THR A 24 -5.02 9.29 -13.05
CA THR A 24 -4.88 10.39 -12.08
C THR A 24 -5.98 10.35 -11.02
N GLU A 25 -7.23 10.14 -11.41
CA GLU A 25 -8.36 10.01 -10.48
C GLU A 25 -8.23 8.79 -9.56
N CYS A 26 -7.79 7.63 -10.09
CA CYS A 26 -7.53 6.42 -9.30
C CYS A 26 -6.38 6.61 -8.30
N TYR A 27 -5.30 7.31 -8.68
CA TYR A 27 -4.19 7.60 -7.74
C TYR A 27 -4.60 8.61 -6.66
N CYS A 28 -5.51 9.55 -6.97
CA CYS A 28 -6.08 10.46 -5.97
C CYS A 28 -6.93 9.72 -4.93
N GLN A 29 -7.62 8.64 -5.31
CA GLN A 29 -8.42 7.81 -4.37
C GLN A 29 -7.56 7.00 -3.38
N CYS A 30 -6.24 6.95 -3.59
CA CYS A 30 -5.31 6.20 -2.75
C CYS A 30 -4.52 7.09 -1.78
N THR A 31 -4.67 8.41 -1.84
CA THR A 31 -3.84 9.35 -1.07
C THR A 31 -4.72 10.32 -0.28
N GLY A 32 -4.67 10.22 1.04
CA GLY A 32 -5.50 11.04 1.93
C GLY A 32 -6.98 10.63 1.95
N GLY A 33 -7.70 11.10 2.96
CA GLY A 33 -9.14 10.88 3.09
C GLY A 33 -9.50 9.81 4.12
N ALA A 34 -10.80 9.68 4.38
CA ALA A 34 -11.31 8.71 5.34
C ALA A 34 -11.46 7.31 4.75
N ASP A 35 -11.72 7.20 3.44
CA ASP A 35 -12.02 5.93 2.80
C ASP A 35 -11.34 5.79 1.44
N CYS A 36 -10.46 4.78 1.34
CA CYS A 36 -9.71 4.40 0.15
C CYS A 36 -9.97 2.93 -0.19
N THR A 37 -11.19 2.44 0.06
CA THR A 37 -11.59 1.05 -0.23
C THR A 37 -11.34 0.64 -1.68
N SER A 38 -11.44 1.58 -2.64
CA SER A 38 -11.16 1.35 -4.06
C SER A 38 -9.66 1.22 -4.37
N CYS A 39 -8.79 1.58 -3.44
CA CYS A 39 -7.35 1.54 -3.63
C CYS A 39 -6.81 0.10 -3.54
N THR A 40 -6.31 -0.41 -4.66
CA THR A 40 -5.63 -1.71 -4.74
C THR A 40 -4.11 -1.59 -4.81
N GLY A 41 -3.59 -0.37 -5.01
CA GLY A 41 -2.17 -0.09 -5.14
C GLY A 41 -1.52 0.29 -3.80
N ALA A 42 -0.91 1.48 -3.79
CA ALA A 42 -0.28 2.05 -2.60
C ALA A 42 -1.21 3.08 -1.95
N CYS A 43 -1.62 2.82 -0.71
CA CYS A 43 -2.52 3.68 0.05
C CYS A 43 -1.73 4.50 1.06
N THR A 44 -1.79 5.83 0.93
CA THR A 44 -0.97 6.74 1.75
C THR A 44 -1.86 7.71 2.52
N GLY A 45 -1.75 7.72 3.85
CA GLY A 45 -2.42 8.72 4.69
C GLY A 45 -3.94 8.59 4.73
N CYS A 46 -4.49 7.37 4.61
CA CYS A 46 -5.93 7.16 4.50
C CYS A 46 -6.51 6.32 5.64
N GLY A 47 -7.73 6.66 6.07
CA GLY A 47 -8.41 6.03 7.21
C GLY A 47 -8.94 4.62 6.95
N ASN A 48 -9.01 4.16 5.69
CA ASN A 48 -9.51 2.82 5.39
C ASN A 48 -8.92 2.29 4.07
N CYS A 49 -7.97 1.36 4.15
CA CYS A 49 -7.27 0.78 3.00
C CYS A 49 -7.34 -0.76 2.95
N PRO A 50 -8.55 -1.37 2.92
CA PRO A 50 -8.70 -2.82 3.06
C PRO A 50 -8.15 -3.64 1.89
N ASN A 51 -7.95 -3.02 0.72
CA ASN A 51 -7.53 -3.69 -0.51
C ASN A 51 -6.14 -3.29 -0.99
N ALA A 52 -5.45 -2.38 -0.30
CA ALA A 52 -4.16 -1.87 -0.73
C ALA A 52 -3.07 -2.93 -0.56
N VAL A 53 -2.17 -3.04 -1.54
CA VAL A 53 -0.99 -3.92 -1.45
C VAL A 53 0.10 -3.28 -0.57
N THR A 54 0.18 -1.96 -0.56
CA THR A 54 1.13 -1.21 0.27
C THR A 54 0.38 -0.15 1.06
N CYS A 55 0.66 -0.05 2.35
CA CYS A 55 0.11 0.97 3.23
C CYS A 55 1.21 1.82 3.87
N THR A 56 1.02 3.14 3.82
CA THR A 56 1.91 4.12 4.45
C THR A 56 1.09 5.12 5.25
N ASN A 57 1.25 5.15 6.57
CA ASN A 57 0.49 6.01 7.48
C ASN A 57 -1.03 5.88 7.30
N SER A 58 -1.50 4.64 7.12
CA SER A 58 -2.90 4.35 6.80
C SER A 58 -3.52 3.38 7.81
N GLN A 59 -4.84 3.28 7.82
CA GLN A 59 -5.59 2.40 8.72
C GLN A 59 -6.32 1.30 7.94
N HIS A 60 -6.67 0.21 8.64
CA HIS A 60 -7.38 -0.93 8.07
C HIS A 60 -6.67 -1.61 6.91
N CYS A 61 -5.36 -1.82 7.03
CA CYS A 61 -4.48 -2.36 5.98
C CYS A 61 -4.47 -3.90 5.93
N VAL A 62 -5.66 -4.50 5.96
CA VAL A 62 -5.83 -5.94 6.22
C VAL A 62 -5.23 -6.86 5.16
N LYS A 63 -5.11 -6.40 3.90
CA LYS A 63 -4.53 -7.14 2.77
C LYS A 63 -3.17 -6.61 2.32
N ALA A 64 -2.61 -5.63 3.02
CA ALA A 64 -1.32 -5.09 2.64
C ALA A 64 -0.24 -6.17 2.76
N ASN A 65 0.66 -6.20 1.78
CA ASN A 65 1.89 -6.98 1.84
C ASN A 65 2.98 -6.23 2.62
N THR A 66 2.97 -4.89 2.53
CA THR A 66 3.92 -4.03 3.22
C THR A 66 3.18 -2.93 3.97
N CYS A 67 3.48 -2.79 5.26
CA CYS A 67 2.93 -1.76 6.13
C CYS A 67 4.03 -0.88 6.73
N THR A 68 3.85 0.43 6.63
CA THR A 68 4.70 1.42 7.28
C THR A 68 3.83 2.42 8.03
N GLY A 69 4.02 2.58 9.34
CA GLY A 69 3.23 3.51 10.16
C GLY A 69 1.73 3.23 10.16
N SER A 70 1.32 1.97 9.94
CA SER A 70 -0.07 1.62 9.63
C SER A 70 -0.69 0.67 10.65
N THR A 71 -2.01 0.51 10.62
CA THR A 71 -2.77 -0.35 11.56
C THR A 71 -3.55 -1.45 10.83
N ASP A 72 -3.88 -2.53 11.55
CA ASP A 72 -4.56 -3.72 11.03
C ASP A 72 -3.79 -4.45 9.91
N CYS A 73 -2.48 -4.61 10.07
CA CYS A 73 -1.58 -5.17 9.05
C CYS A 73 -1.54 -6.70 9.06
N ASN A 74 -2.72 -7.32 9.08
CA ASN A 74 -2.90 -8.74 9.41
C ASN A 74 -2.09 -9.68 8.51
N THR A 75 -2.04 -9.40 7.20
CA THR A 75 -1.33 -10.23 6.20
C THR A 75 0.01 -9.66 5.75
N ALA A 76 0.46 -8.55 6.34
CA ALA A 76 1.69 -7.89 5.91
C ALA A 76 2.88 -8.81 6.15
N GLN A 77 3.73 -8.95 5.14
CA GLN A 77 5.00 -9.68 5.24
C GLN A 77 6.07 -8.84 5.93
N THR A 78 6.01 -7.52 5.73
CA THR A 78 6.92 -6.56 6.34
C THR A 78 6.12 -5.48 7.06
N CYS A 79 6.45 -5.29 8.34
CA CYS A 79 5.87 -4.26 9.18
C CYS A 79 6.94 -3.34 9.77
N THR A 80 6.77 -2.04 9.57
CA THR A 80 7.59 -1.00 10.19
C THR A 80 6.68 -0.03 10.91
N ASN A 81 6.92 0.19 12.21
CA ASN A 81 6.09 1.05 13.07
C ASN A 81 4.58 0.78 12.90
N SER A 82 4.18 -0.49 12.80
CA SER A 82 2.82 -0.89 12.46
C SER A 82 2.20 -1.78 13.53
N LYS A 83 0.87 -1.90 13.53
CA LYS A 83 0.12 -2.71 14.50
C LYS A 83 -0.55 -3.89 13.81
N ASP A 84 -0.74 -4.96 14.58
CA ASP A 84 -1.45 -6.18 14.17
C ASP A 84 -0.77 -6.94 13.03
N CYS A 85 0.54 -7.12 13.16
CA CYS A 85 1.42 -7.73 12.15
C CYS A 85 1.52 -9.26 12.28
N PHE A 86 0.38 -9.94 12.32
CA PHE A 86 0.30 -11.36 12.69
C PHE A 86 1.11 -12.28 11.77
N GLU A 87 1.12 -11.99 10.47
CA GLU A 87 1.79 -12.80 9.43
C GLU A 87 3.15 -12.23 8.97
N ALA A 88 3.66 -11.19 9.65
CA ALA A 88 4.90 -10.55 9.23
C ALA A 88 6.10 -11.44 9.50
N ASN A 89 6.97 -11.59 8.49
CA ASN A 89 8.29 -12.20 8.66
C ASN A 89 9.29 -11.22 9.26
N THR A 90 9.10 -9.92 9.00
CA THR A 90 9.97 -8.85 9.49
C THR A 90 9.14 -7.80 10.21
N CYS A 91 9.48 -7.55 11.46
CA CYS A 91 8.87 -6.52 12.29
C CYS A 91 9.94 -5.58 12.87
N THR A 92 9.73 -4.28 12.65
CA THR A 92 10.52 -3.20 13.25
C THR A 92 9.56 -2.22 13.93
N ASP A 93 9.77 -1.92 15.21
CA ASP A 93 8.92 -1.02 16.01
C ASP A 93 7.41 -1.36 15.97
N SER A 94 7.08 -2.64 15.78
CA SER A 94 5.72 -3.10 15.48
C SER A 94 5.16 -3.99 16.60
N THR A 95 3.86 -4.28 16.57
CA THR A 95 3.21 -5.12 17.58
C THR A 95 2.47 -6.31 16.98
N ASN A 96 2.30 -7.36 17.78
CA ASN A 96 1.63 -8.61 17.42
C ASN A 96 2.29 -9.40 16.28
N CYS A 97 3.62 -9.49 16.32
CA CYS A 97 4.46 -10.08 15.28
C CYS A 97 4.65 -11.60 15.39
N TYR A 98 3.55 -12.36 15.47
CA TYR A 98 3.57 -13.78 15.88
C TYR A 98 4.40 -14.72 15.00
N LYS A 99 4.66 -14.34 13.74
CA LYS A 99 5.45 -15.14 12.78
C LYS A 99 6.78 -14.50 12.39
N ALA A 100 7.21 -13.46 13.08
CA ALA A 100 8.42 -12.73 12.70
C ALA A 100 9.68 -13.59 12.91
N THR A 101 10.48 -13.73 11.86
CA THR A 101 11.84 -14.28 11.91
C THR A 101 12.86 -13.19 12.24
N ALA A 102 12.57 -11.94 11.87
CA ALA A 102 13.32 -10.75 12.22
C ALA A 102 12.45 -9.83 13.06
N CYS A 103 12.85 -9.59 14.30
CA CYS A 103 12.12 -8.76 15.26
C CYS A 103 13.06 -7.72 15.88
N THR A 104 12.82 -6.45 15.59
CA THR A 104 13.58 -5.33 16.14
C THR A 104 12.64 -4.40 16.90
N ASN A 105 12.86 -4.22 18.20
CA ASN A 105 12.06 -3.35 19.07
C ASN A 105 10.53 -3.55 18.88
N SER A 106 10.11 -4.80 18.69
CA SER A 106 8.72 -5.17 18.39
C SER A 106 8.18 -6.12 19.45
N SER A 107 6.86 -6.15 19.63
CA SER A 107 6.21 -7.02 20.61
C SER A 107 5.43 -8.17 19.96
N GLY A 108 5.29 -9.27 20.68
CA GLY A 108 4.58 -10.46 20.21
C GLY A 108 5.37 -11.30 19.19
N CYS A 109 6.70 -11.17 19.16
CA CYS A 109 7.55 -11.99 18.32
C CYS A 109 7.77 -13.37 18.94
N PRO A 110 7.87 -14.44 18.13
CA PRO A 110 8.18 -15.76 18.66
C PRO A 110 9.60 -15.76 19.26
N GLY A 111 9.70 -16.09 20.55
CA GLY A 111 10.97 -16.20 21.27
C GLY A 111 11.42 -14.96 22.06
N HIS A 112 10.57 -13.94 22.19
CA HIS A 112 10.75 -12.79 23.10
C HIS A 112 9.45 -12.56 23.89
#